data_AF-A0A848T6H9-F1
#
_entry.id   AF-A0A848T6H9-F1
#
_cell.length_a   1.000
_cell.length_b   1.000
_cell.length_c   1.000
_cell.angle_alpha   90.00
_cell.angle_beta   90.00
_cell.angle_gamma   90.00
#
_symmetry.space_group_name_H-M   'P 1'
#
loop_
_entity.id
_entity.type
_entity.pdbx_description
1 polymer ?
#
loop_
_entity_poly.entity_id
_entity_poly.type
_entity_poly.pdbx_seq_one_letter_code
_entity_poly.pdbx_strand_id
1 'polypeptide(L)'
;MSQSHTQPGGQGTRSSDTKAAASAAEDLAKDAKDKAGEVGENIRDEARYRAEAAKEGVADELSGISSALRKASSDLRDGSPQERTFGAAANALADVADTVRGKDLGEMVDDLSDFARRNPVAFLGGAALLGFAGVRMAKASRRARIEDDRYDNLHAESGAKSRDS
;
A
#
# COMPACT_ATOMS: atom_id res chain seq x y z
N MET A 1 -15.66 -42.96 47.91
CA MET A 1 -15.57 -43.16 46.45
C MET A 1 -15.76 -41.80 45.79
N SER A 2 -14.68 -41.04 45.59
CA SER A 2 -14.71 -39.76 44.87
C SER A 2 -14.30 -40.00 43.43
N GLN A 3 -15.21 -39.77 42.48
CA GLN A 3 -14.89 -39.85 41.06
C GLN A 3 -14.17 -38.57 40.63
N SER A 4 -12.89 -38.71 40.28
CA SER A 4 -12.10 -37.69 39.59
C SER A 4 -12.53 -37.64 38.12
N HIS A 5 -13.17 -36.55 37.71
CA HIS A 5 -13.45 -36.26 36.31
C HIS A 5 -12.19 -35.61 35.70
N THR A 6 -11.45 -36.38 34.90
CA THR A 6 -10.35 -35.87 34.08
C THR A 6 -10.90 -35.42 32.72
N GLN A 7 -10.81 -34.12 32.45
CA GLN A 7 -11.18 -33.50 31.18
C GLN A 7 -9.97 -33.51 30.22
N PRO A 8 -10.06 -34.01 28.97
CA PRO A 8 -8.95 -33.99 28.04
C PRO A 8 -8.86 -32.64 27.30
N GLY A 9 -7.64 -32.10 27.22
CA GLY A 9 -7.31 -30.78 26.68
C GLY A 9 -7.41 -30.63 25.15
N GLY A 10 -7.61 -29.38 24.72
CA GLY A 10 -7.84 -28.99 23.33
C GLY A 10 -6.59 -29.01 22.44
N GLN A 11 -6.60 -29.90 21.45
CA GLN A 11 -5.64 -29.93 20.33
C GLN A 11 -6.30 -29.98 18.93
N GLY A 12 -7.65 -29.97 18.83
CA GLY A 12 -8.35 -30.16 17.56
C GLY A 12 -8.55 -28.92 16.67
N THR A 13 -8.51 -27.70 17.24
CA THR A 13 -9.01 -26.50 16.53
C THR A 13 -7.95 -25.74 15.72
N ARG A 14 -6.66 -25.82 16.06
CA ARG A 14 -5.62 -25.05 15.33
C ARG A 14 -5.29 -25.64 13.96
N SER A 15 -5.34 -26.96 13.81
CA SER A 15 -4.94 -27.64 12.57
C SER A 15 -5.99 -27.53 11.45
N SER A 16 -7.27 -27.40 11.80
CA SER A 16 -8.35 -27.17 10.83
C SER A 16 -8.32 -25.74 10.27
N ASP A 17 -8.08 -24.76 11.13
CA ASP A 17 -8.07 -23.34 10.76
C ASP A 17 -6.87 -23.01 9.86
N THR A 18 -5.69 -23.59 10.13
CA THR A 18 -4.52 -23.43 9.26
C THR A 18 -4.69 -24.06 7.89
N LYS A 19 -5.40 -25.20 7.81
CA LYS A 19 -5.64 -25.89 6.52
C LYS A 19 -6.66 -25.12 5.67
N ALA A 20 -7.71 -24.60 6.29
CA ALA A 20 -8.69 -23.74 5.63
C ALA A 20 -8.05 -22.44 5.11
N ALA A 21 -7.19 -21.80 5.91
CA ALA A 21 -6.45 -20.61 5.50
C ALA A 21 -5.48 -20.90 4.34
N ALA A 22 -4.80 -22.05 4.33
CA ALA A 22 -3.91 -22.45 3.25
C ALA A 22 -4.67 -22.67 1.93
N SER A 23 -5.81 -23.37 1.96
CA SER A 23 -6.63 -23.57 0.76
C SER A 23 -7.21 -22.26 0.21
N ALA A 24 -7.69 -21.38 1.09
CA ALA A 24 -8.18 -20.06 0.68
C ALA A 24 -7.06 -19.20 0.06
N ALA A 25 -5.83 -19.30 0.57
CA ALA A 25 -4.68 -18.63 0.00
C ALA A 25 -4.28 -19.20 -1.37
N GLU A 26 -4.34 -20.52 -1.55
CA GLU A 26 -4.09 -21.17 -2.85
C GLU A 26 -5.12 -20.77 -3.91
N ASP A 27 -6.40 -20.73 -3.56
CA ASP A 27 -7.46 -20.35 -4.49
C ASP A 27 -7.36 -18.88 -4.86
N LEU A 28 -7.10 -18.00 -3.88
CA LEU A 28 -6.83 -16.59 -4.14
C LEU A 28 -5.58 -16.40 -5.03
N ALA A 29 -4.55 -17.21 -4.83
CA ALA A 29 -3.34 -17.15 -5.65
C ALA A 29 -3.60 -17.58 -7.11
N LYS A 30 -4.44 -18.59 -7.33
CA LYS A 30 -4.87 -19.02 -8.68
C LYS A 30 -5.68 -17.92 -9.37
N ASP A 31 -6.71 -17.40 -8.69
CA ASP A 31 -7.55 -16.33 -9.22
C ASP A 31 -6.75 -15.05 -9.56
N ALA A 32 -5.80 -14.70 -8.68
CA ALA A 32 -4.89 -13.59 -8.92
C ALA A 32 -3.99 -13.82 -10.14
N LYS A 33 -3.50 -15.04 -10.34
CA LYS A 33 -2.66 -15.40 -11.49
C LYS A 33 -3.42 -15.30 -12.81
N ASP A 34 -4.67 -15.77 -12.84
CA ASP A 34 -5.50 -15.74 -14.04
C ASP A 34 -5.87 -14.29 -14.42
N LYS A 35 -6.29 -13.48 -13.44
CA LYS A 35 -6.59 -12.04 -13.67
C LYS A 35 -5.36 -11.21 -14.03
N ALA A 36 -4.19 -11.52 -13.45
CA ALA A 36 -2.96 -10.82 -13.78
C ALA A 36 -2.51 -11.06 -15.22
N GLY A 37 -2.79 -12.25 -15.77
CA GLY A 37 -2.50 -12.60 -17.16
C GLY A 37 -3.25 -11.75 -18.19
N GLU A 38 -4.51 -11.36 -17.91
CA GLU A 38 -5.33 -10.57 -18.85
C GLU A 38 -5.03 -9.06 -18.83
N VAL A 39 -4.53 -8.53 -17.71
CA VAL A 39 -4.32 -7.08 -17.52
C VAL A 39 -2.90 -6.64 -17.93
N GLY A 40 -1.98 -7.58 -18.14
CA GLY A 40 -0.53 -7.35 -18.10
C GLY A 40 0.13 -6.71 -19.32
N GLU A 41 -0.45 -6.80 -20.53
CA GLU A 41 0.26 -6.43 -21.77
C GLU A 41 -0.08 -5.01 -22.26
N ASN A 42 -1.35 -4.60 -22.21
CA ASN A 42 -1.79 -3.32 -22.81
C ASN A 42 -1.54 -2.07 -21.94
N ILE A 43 -1.27 -2.23 -20.65
CA ILE A 43 -1.09 -1.10 -19.71
C ILE A 43 0.39 -0.69 -19.58
N ARG A 44 1.33 -1.59 -19.90
CA ARG A 44 2.76 -1.40 -19.60
C ARG A 44 3.39 -0.23 -20.35
N ASP A 45 3.10 -0.07 -21.63
CA ASP A 45 3.84 0.89 -22.46
C ASP A 45 3.44 2.35 -22.19
N GLU A 46 2.13 2.62 -22.03
CA GLU A 46 1.65 3.94 -21.62
C GLU A 46 2.09 4.29 -20.19
N ALA A 47 2.10 3.31 -19.29
CA ALA A 47 2.56 3.50 -17.92
C ALA A 47 4.06 3.83 -17.85
N ARG A 48 4.89 3.22 -18.71
CA ARG A 48 6.33 3.47 -18.75
C ARG A 48 6.65 4.92 -19.04
N TYR A 49 6.10 5.50 -20.11
CA TYR A 49 6.38 6.88 -20.49
C TYR A 49 6.00 7.89 -19.39
N ARG A 50 4.86 7.68 -18.73
CA ARG A 50 4.43 8.55 -17.63
C ARG A 50 5.23 8.35 -16.35
N ALA A 51 5.67 7.11 -16.10
CA ALA A 51 6.46 6.79 -14.93
C ALA A 51 7.87 7.40 -15.03
N GLU A 52 8.52 7.39 -16.19
CA GLU A 52 9.82 8.04 -16.40
C GLU A 52 9.77 9.54 -16.05
N ALA A 53 8.71 10.24 -16.46
CA ALA A 53 8.53 11.66 -16.13
C ALA A 53 8.24 11.91 -14.64
N ALA A 54 7.56 10.99 -13.96
CA ALA A 54 7.25 11.11 -12.53
C ALA A 54 8.43 10.74 -11.62
N LYS A 55 9.37 9.96 -12.15
CA LYS A 55 10.52 9.37 -11.47
C LYS A 55 11.43 10.40 -10.81
N GLU A 56 11.78 11.47 -11.54
CA GLU A 56 12.64 12.53 -11.03
C GLU A 56 12.00 13.24 -9.83
N GLY A 57 10.73 13.63 -9.94
CA GLY A 57 10.01 14.31 -8.85
C GLY A 57 9.85 13.44 -7.61
N VAL A 58 9.60 12.13 -7.79
CA VAL A 58 9.51 11.19 -6.67
C VAL A 58 10.89 10.97 -6.02
N ALA A 59 11.94 10.82 -6.82
CA ALA A 59 13.30 10.63 -6.30
C ALA A 59 13.78 11.86 -5.50
N ASP A 60 13.48 13.07 -5.96
CA ASP A 60 13.82 14.30 -5.25
C ASP A 60 13.09 14.39 -3.90
N GLU A 61 11.81 14.06 -3.86
CA GLU A 61 11.02 14.04 -2.61
C GLU A 61 11.57 13.01 -1.62
N LEU A 62 11.86 11.78 -2.09
CA LEU A 62 12.44 10.73 -1.25
C LEU A 62 13.81 11.13 -0.69
N SER A 63 14.64 11.78 -1.51
CA SER A 63 15.95 12.31 -1.07
C SER A 63 15.79 13.43 -0.03
N GLY A 64 14.79 14.30 -0.21
CA GLY A 64 14.44 15.34 0.76
C GLY A 64 14.02 14.76 2.12
N ILE A 65 13.15 13.74 2.11
CA ILE A 65 12.71 13.04 3.32
C ILE A 65 13.88 12.31 3.98
N SER A 66 14.70 11.60 3.20
CA SER A 66 15.91 10.93 3.70
C SER A 66 16.85 11.93 4.38
N SER A 67 17.10 13.08 3.74
CA SER A 67 17.95 14.14 4.29
C SER A 67 17.38 14.71 5.60
N ALA A 68 16.06 14.91 5.69
CA ALA A 68 15.40 15.35 6.90
C ALA A 68 15.51 14.32 8.04
N LEU A 69 15.30 13.03 7.73
CA LEU A 69 15.46 11.93 8.69
C LEU A 69 16.91 11.76 9.15
N ARG A 70 17.88 11.90 8.24
CA ARG A 70 19.32 11.89 8.54
C ARG A 70 19.67 13.03 9.48
N LYS A 71 19.14 14.24 9.23
CA LYS A 71 19.34 15.40 10.10
C LYS A 71 18.73 15.18 11.49
N ALA A 72 17.49 14.70 11.55
CA ALA A 72 16.84 14.35 12.82
C ALA A 72 17.60 13.26 13.58
N SER A 73 18.13 12.26 12.88
CA SER A 73 19.02 11.22 13.42
C SER A 73 20.28 11.82 14.05
N SER A 74 20.94 12.76 13.37
CA SER A 74 22.12 13.46 13.91
C SER A 74 21.82 14.36 15.11
N ASP A 75 20.60 14.86 15.24
CA ASP A 75 20.17 15.69 16.39
C ASP A 75 19.77 14.85 17.63
N LEU A 76 19.61 13.53 17.46
CA LEU A 76 19.30 12.59 18.55
C LEU A 76 20.55 12.22 19.36
N ARG A 77 20.35 11.62 20.55
CA ARG A 77 21.45 11.11 21.37
C ARG A 77 22.18 10.00 20.60
N ASP A 78 23.49 10.17 20.47
CA ASP A 78 24.39 9.18 19.86
C ASP A 78 24.24 7.79 20.49
N GLY A 79 24.08 6.77 19.66
CA GLY A 79 23.84 5.38 20.03
C GLY A 79 22.41 5.05 20.48
N SER A 80 21.49 6.02 20.48
CA SER A 80 20.12 5.77 20.92
C SER A 80 19.34 4.86 19.96
N PRO A 81 18.39 4.05 20.44
CA PRO A 81 17.51 3.27 19.58
C PRO A 81 16.80 4.10 18.51
N GLN A 82 16.43 5.33 18.85
CA GLN A 82 15.79 6.28 17.95
C GLN A 82 16.77 6.71 16.84
N GLU A 83 17.98 7.17 17.20
CA GLU A 83 19.01 7.56 16.23
C GLU A 83 19.29 6.47 15.20
N ARG A 84 19.43 5.21 15.65
CA ARG A 84 19.59 4.05 14.76
C ARG A 84 18.38 3.80 13.86
N THR A 85 17.17 3.94 14.40
CA THR A 85 15.93 3.72 13.63
C THR A 85 15.75 4.78 12.55
N PHE A 86 15.94 6.06 12.89
CA PHE A 86 15.88 7.17 11.94
C PHE A 86 17.00 7.08 10.91
N GLY A 87 18.20 6.67 11.31
CA GLY A 87 19.32 6.43 10.40
C GLY A 87 19.05 5.30 9.41
N ALA A 88 18.52 4.17 9.88
CA ALA A 88 18.14 3.05 9.03
C ALA A 88 17.03 3.44 8.03
N ALA A 89 16.04 4.21 8.47
CA ALA A 89 14.98 4.72 7.60
C ALA A 89 15.53 5.70 6.54
N ALA A 90 16.43 6.60 6.94
CA ALA A 90 17.08 7.54 6.00
C ALA A 90 17.87 6.79 4.92
N ASN A 91 18.67 5.79 5.30
CA ASN A 91 19.43 4.98 4.34
C ASN A 91 18.52 4.21 3.40
N ALA A 92 17.48 3.55 3.93
CA ALA A 92 16.52 2.83 3.10
C ALA A 92 15.81 3.75 2.09
N LEU A 93 15.47 4.99 2.48
CA LEU A 93 14.87 5.95 1.56
C LEU A 93 15.85 6.50 0.53
N ALA A 94 17.12 6.66 0.89
CA ALA A 94 18.18 7.06 -0.05
C ALA A 94 18.40 5.98 -1.12
N ASP A 95 18.50 4.71 -0.70
CA ASP A 95 18.65 3.57 -1.60
C ASP A 95 17.47 3.46 -2.59
N VAL A 96 16.25 3.74 -2.11
CA VAL A 96 15.05 3.80 -2.97
C VAL A 96 15.13 5.01 -3.91
N ALA A 97 15.53 6.18 -3.44
CA ALA A 97 15.66 7.37 -4.28
C ALA A 97 16.68 7.16 -5.41
N ASP A 98 17.81 6.52 -5.13
CA ASP A 98 18.85 6.21 -6.12
C ASP A 98 18.39 5.15 -7.12
N THR A 99 17.70 4.10 -6.64
CA THR A 99 17.05 3.10 -7.49
C THR A 99 16.03 3.77 -8.41
N VAL A 100 15.18 4.63 -7.83
CA VAL A 100 14.18 5.41 -8.57
C VAL A 100 14.84 6.31 -9.59
N ARG A 101 15.93 7.02 -9.28
CA ARG A 101 16.57 7.92 -10.24
C ARG A 101 17.28 7.20 -11.37
N GLY A 102 18.09 6.18 -11.04
CA GLY A 102 19.11 5.66 -11.95
C GLY A 102 18.71 4.46 -12.81
N LYS A 103 17.65 3.72 -12.45
CA LYS A 103 17.31 2.45 -13.13
C LYS A 103 16.13 2.57 -14.06
N ASP A 104 16.17 1.89 -15.19
CA ASP A 104 14.99 1.77 -16.05
C ASP A 104 13.91 0.94 -15.35
N LEU A 105 12.64 1.19 -15.70
CA LEU A 105 11.51 0.45 -15.12
C LEU A 105 11.61 -1.08 -15.29
N GLY A 106 12.30 -1.56 -16.33
CA GLY A 106 12.58 -2.98 -16.52
C GLY A 106 13.47 -3.55 -15.41
N GLU A 107 14.57 -2.86 -15.10
CA GLU A 107 15.52 -3.26 -14.04
C GLU A 107 14.89 -3.18 -12.66
N MET A 108 14.05 -2.16 -12.42
CA MET A 108 13.31 -2.04 -11.16
C MET A 108 12.35 -3.21 -10.90
N VAL A 109 11.70 -3.70 -11.95
CA VAL A 109 10.78 -4.84 -11.84
C VAL A 109 11.54 -6.11 -11.47
N ASP A 110 12.72 -6.32 -12.06
CA ASP A 110 13.57 -7.47 -11.75
C ASP A 110 14.09 -7.40 -10.30
N ASP A 111 14.57 -6.24 -9.86
CA ASP A 111 15.00 -6.02 -8.47
C ASP A 111 13.85 -6.23 -7.47
N LEU A 112 12.66 -5.74 -7.80
CA LEU A 112 11.47 -5.93 -6.98
C LEU A 112 11.09 -7.41 -6.89
N SER A 113 11.24 -8.17 -7.98
CA SER A 113 11.00 -9.62 -8.02
C SER A 113 11.99 -10.37 -7.12
N ASP A 114 13.27 -10.00 -7.17
CA ASP A 114 14.30 -10.55 -6.31
C ASP A 114 14.07 -10.20 -4.83
N PHE A 115 13.70 -8.95 -4.55
CA PHE A 115 13.32 -8.51 -3.21
C PHE A 115 12.13 -9.30 -2.67
N ALA A 116 11.08 -9.49 -3.47
CA ALA A 116 9.88 -10.23 -3.08
C ALA A 116 10.20 -11.69 -2.72
N ARG A 117 11.09 -12.33 -3.49
CA ARG A 117 11.56 -13.71 -3.21
C ARG A 117 12.38 -13.80 -1.94
N ARG A 118 13.22 -12.79 -1.66
CA ARG A 118 14.08 -12.75 -0.47
C ARG A 118 13.32 -12.36 0.80
N ASN A 119 12.31 -11.50 0.68
CA ASN A 119 11.57 -10.92 1.80
C ASN A 119 10.05 -11.04 1.59
N PRO A 120 9.49 -12.26 1.58
CA PRO A 120 8.08 -12.48 1.25
C PRO A 120 7.12 -11.77 2.21
N VAL A 121 7.46 -11.70 3.51
CA VAL A 121 6.62 -11.02 4.52
C VAL A 121 6.57 -9.51 4.28
N ALA A 122 7.72 -8.88 3.98
CA ALA A 122 7.78 -7.44 3.72
C ALA A 122 7.02 -7.09 2.44
N PHE A 123 7.16 -7.91 1.40
CA PHE A 123 6.43 -7.73 0.14
C PHE A 123 4.91 -7.82 0.33
N LEU A 124 4.42 -8.88 0.99
CA LEU A 124 2.99 -9.05 1.26
C LEU A 124 2.43 -7.92 2.14
N GLY A 125 3.19 -7.51 3.17
CA GLY A 125 2.81 -6.37 4.02
C GLY A 125 2.70 -5.07 3.23
N GLY A 126 3.70 -4.78 2.39
CA GLY A 126 3.70 -3.60 1.51
C GLY A 126 2.55 -3.61 0.51
N ALA A 127 2.32 -4.75 -0.16
CA ALA A 127 1.23 -4.91 -1.12
C ALA A 127 -0.15 -4.72 -0.46
N ALA A 128 -0.36 -5.26 0.73
CA ALA A 128 -1.60 -5.08 1.48
C ALA A 128 -1.83 -3.60 1.86
N LEU A 129 -0.79 -2.90 2.33
CA LEU A 129 -0.86 -1.48 2.66
C LEU A 129 -1.17 -0.62 1.43
N LEU A 130 -0.47 -0.86 0.32
CA LEU A 130 -0.71 -0.15 -0.95
C LEU A 130 -2.13 -0.41 -1.48
N GLY A 131 -2.60 -1.66 -1.44
CA GLY A 131 -3.96 -2.02 -1.82
C GLY A 131 -5.01 -1.29 -0.96
N PHE A 132 -4.82 -1.28 0.35
CA PHE A 132 -5.69 -0.55 1.27
C PHE A 132 -5.68 0.96 1.01
N ALA A 133 -4.50 1.56 0.83
CA ALA A 133 -4.36 2.98 0.50
C ALA A 133 -5.06 3.33 -0.82
N GLY A 134 -4.93 2.48 -1.84
CA GLY A 134 -5.64 2.60 -3.11
C GLY A 134 -7.16 2.58 -2.94
N VAL A 135 -7.70 1.63 -2.17
CA VAL A 135 -9.15 1.56 -1.86
C VAL A 135 -9.60 2.81 -1.09
N ARG A 136 -8.80 3.26 -0.12
CA ARG A 136 -9.08 4.44 0.69
C ARG A 136 -9.10 5.73 -0.14
N MET A 137 -8.20 5.86 -1.11
CA MET A 137 -8.14 6.97 -2.05
C MET A 137 -9.32 6.92 -3.03
N ALA A 138 -9.65 5.76 -3.58
CA ALA A 138 -10.82 5.57 -4.45
C ALA A 138 -12.16 5.85 -3.73
N LYS A 139 -12.24 5.60 -2.42
CA LYS A 139 -13.39 6.00 -1.60
C LYS A 139 -13.41 7.51 -1.35
N ALA A 140 -12.26 8.14 -1.14
CA ALA A 140 -12.14 9.58 -0.94
C ALA A 140 -12.55 10.37 -2.19
N SER A 141 -12.09 9.93 -3.37
CA SER A 141 -12.41 10.58 -4.65
C SER A 141 -13.91 10.53 -4.98
N ARG A 142 -14.61 9.46 -4.58
CA ARG A 142 -16.08 9.38 -4.70
C ARG A 142 -16.82 10.34 -3.77
N ARG A 143 -16.25 10.67 -2.60
CA ARG A 143 -16.87 11.65 -1.68
C ARG A 143 -16.74 13.07 -2.21
N ALA A 144 -15.61 13.41 -2.83
CA ALA A 144 -15.40 14.72 -3.46
C ALA A 144 -16.38 15.04 -4.60
N ARG A 145 -16.99 14.02 -5.22
CA ARG A 145 -18.02 14.19 -6.27
C ARG A 145 -19.43 14.47 -5.75
N ILE A 146 -19.74 14.16 -4.48
CA ILE A 146 -21.09 14.31 -3.91
C ILE A 146 -21.32 15.73 -3.35
N GLU A 147 -20.27 16.52 -3.19
CA GLU A 147 -20.35 17.89 -2.67
C GLU A 147 -20.73 18.93 -3.76
N ASP A 148 -20.57 18.61 -5.05
CA ASP A 148 -20.90 19.52 -6.17
C ASP A 148 -22.40 19.49 -6.54
N ASP A 149 -23.08 18.34 -6.40
CA ASP A 149 -24.50 18.20 -6.82
C ASP A 149 -25.50 18.90 -5.89
N ARG A 150 -25.09 19.31 -4.67
CA ARG A 150 -26.01 19.94 -3.69
C ARG A 150 -26.11 21.46 -3.79
N TYR A 151 -25.32 22.11 -4.64
CA TYR A 151 -25.41 23.56 -4.87
C TYR A 151 -26.30 23.94 -6.06
N ASP A 152 -26.58 23.01 -6.98
CA ASP A 152 -27.39 23.30 -8.17
C ASP A 152 -28.91 23.28 -7.89
N ASN A 153 -29.37 22.48 -6.93
CA ASN A 153 -30.81 22.33 -6.65
C ASN A 153 -31.40 23.40 -5.69
N LEU A 154 -30.56 24.23 -5.04
CA LEU A 154 -31.04 25.32 -4.18
C LEU A 154 -31.42 26.59 -4.96
N HIS A 155 -31.00 26.70 -6.22
CA HIS A 155 -31.34 27.84 -7.10
C HIS A 155 -32.61 27.61 -7.94
N ALA A 156 -33.14 26.39 -8.01
CA ALA A 156 -34.37 26.09 -8.75
C ALA A 156 -35.66 26.37 -7.95
N GLU A 157 -35.63 26.29 -6.62
CA GLU A 157 -36.84 26.41 -5.79
C GLU A 157 -37.19 27.87 -5.41
N SER A 158 -36.22 28.79 -5.38
CA SER A 158 -36.46 30.19 -5.00
C SER A 158 -37.13 31.04 -6.09
N GLY A 159 -37.25 30.54 -7.33
CA GLY A 159 -37.85 31.26 -8.46
C GLY A 159 -39.36 31.07 -8.62
N ALA A 160 -39.98 30.12 -7.91
CA ALA A 160 -41.39 29.76 -8.11
C ALA A 160 -42.38 30.54 -7.23
N LYS A 161 -41.91 31.24 -6.18
CA LYS A 161 -42.80 31.86 -5.17
C LYS A 161 -43.10 33.36 -5.40
N SER A 162 -42.63 33.94 -6.50
CA SER A 162 -42.69 35.40 -6.73
C SER A 162 -43.61 35.81 -7.90
N ARG A 163 -44.57 34.95 -8.30
CA ARG A 163 -45.47 35.22 -9.43
C ARG A 163 -46.95 35.37 -9.05
N ASP A 164 -47.27 35.45 -7.76
CA ASP A 164 -48.65 35.65 -7.28
C ASP A 164 -48.64 36.66 -6.13
N SER A 165 -48.64 37.96 -6.46
CA SER A 165 -49.03 39.09 -5.59
C SER A 165 -49.25 40.32 -6.46
#